data_AF-A0A5J6UBT2-F1
#
_entry.id   AF-A0A5J6UBT2-F1
#
_cell.length_a   1.000
_cell.length_b   1.000
_cell.length_c   1.000
_cell.angle_alpha   90.00
_cell.angle_beta   90.00
_cell.angle_gamma   90.00
#
_symmetry.space_group_name_H-M   'P 1'
#
loop_
_entity.id
_entity.type
_entity.pdbx_description
1 polymer ?
#
loop_
_entity_poly.entity_id
_entity_poly.type
_entity_poly.pdbx_seq_one_letter_code
_entity_poly.pdbx_strand_id
1 'polypeptide(L)'
;MGRIFAGSRGAFRQWRYPREFRIAAPAWPADVLAELTELARLEAAAAKAAADAAAAEAVATPAADTVTDVPVPDPVPEPVPEPAGLTGRSLAEVATSLWRLSTRIRRMDDPPRALVRNLEAAQDALTDAGVEIKDHIGEPFDLGLVMSVAAYQPTPGLRREQIIETLRPGVYLDDRSIQVAEVIVGTPEPAEEPTTGAMEETRGR
;
A
#
# COMPACT_ATOMS: atom_id res chain seq x y z
N MET A 1 -41.94 -7.04 3.63
CA MET A 1 -41.24 -5.94 4.34
C MET A 1 -39.87 -6.48 4.76
N GLY A 2 -38.91 -6.50 3.84
CA GLY A 2 -37.60 -7.15 4.02
C GLY A 2 -36.53 -6.14 4.38
N ARG A 3 -35.84 -6.34 5.50
CA ARG A 3 -34.65 -5.58 5.90
C ARG A 3 -33.42 -6.24 5.27
N ILE A 4 -32.71 -5.53 4.42
CA ILE A 4 -31.41 -5.96 3.89
C ILE A 4 -30.37 -5.55 4.95
N PHE A 5 -29.80 -6.54 5.65
CA PHE A 5 -28.64 -6.32 6.50
C PHE A 5 -27.36 -6.48 5.66
N ALA A 6 -26.77 -5.37 5.23
CA ALA A 6 -25.38 -5.35 4.82
C ALA A 6 -24.50 -5.33 6.10
N GLY A 7 -24.19 -6.52 6.62
CA GLY A 7 -23.43 -6.70 7.84
C GLY A 7 -21.94 -6.92 7.57
N SER A 8 -21.19 -5.83 7.48
CA SER A 8 -19.73 -5.78 7.42
C SER A 8 -19.11 -6.46 8.66
N ARG A 9 -17.95 -7.12 8.48
CA ARG A 9 -17.17 -7.89 9.48
C ARG A 9 -16.82 -7.16 10.81
N GLY A 10 -17.20 -5.90 11.01
CA GLY A 10 -17.04 -5.14 12.26
C GLY A 10 -18.11 -5.40 13.33
N ALA A 11 -19.31 -5.87 12.96
CA ALA A 11 -20.43 -6.05 13.90
C ALA A 11 -20.19 -7.16 14.95
N PHE A 12 -19.38 -8.18 14.61
CA PHE A 12 -19.12 -9.32 15.48
C PHE A 12 -18.23 -8.99 16.70
N ARG A 13 -17.35 -7.99 16.62
CA ARG A 13 -16.45 -7.62 17.73
C ARG A 13 -17.17 -6.86 18.86
N GLN A 14 -18.31 -6.25 18.56
CA GLN A 14 -19.08 -5.45 19.53
C GLN A 14 -19.97 -6.29 20.46
N TRP A 15 -20.23 -7.55 20.12
CA TRP A 15 -21.05 -8.45 20.94
C TRP A 15 -20.38 -8.84 22.27
N ARG A 16 -19.04 -8.77 22.31
CA ARG A 16 -18.23 -9.10 23.49
C ARG A 16 -18.18 -7.96 24.52
N TYR A 17 -18.70 -6.78 24.18
CA TYR A 17 -18.79 -5.63 25.08
C TYR A 17 -20.23 -5.43 25.59
N PRO A 18 -20.39 -4.93 26.83
CA PRO A 18 -21.69 -4.49 27.36
C PRO A 18 -22.37 -3.50 26.43
N ARG A 19 -23.72 -3.44 26.46
CA ARG A 19 -24.53 -2.64 25.53
C ARG A 19 -24.17 -1.15 25.52
N GLU A 20 -23.70 -0.62 26.65
CA GLU A 20 -23.27 0.76 26.82
C GLU A 20 -22.01 1.14 26.02
N PHE A 21 -21.19 0.18 25.61
CA PHE A 21 -19.97 0.40 24.82
C PHE A 21 -20.12 0.07 23.33
N ARG A 22 -21.34 -0.27 22.90
CA ARG A 22 -21.61 -0.58 21.49
C ARG A 22 -21.86 0.72 20.74
N ILE A 23 -21.10 0.93 19.67
CA ILE A 23 -21.31 2.06 18.79
C ILE A 23 -22.58 1.79 18.00
N ALA A 24 -23.61 2.62 18.19
CA ALA A 24 -24.82 2.54 17.40
C ALA A 24 -24.46 2.68 15.91
N ALA A 25 -25.05 1.83 15.07
CA ALA A 25 -24.91 2.01 13.64
C ALA A 25 -25.39 3.43 13.29
N PRO A 26 -24.63 4.21 12.51
CA PRO A 26 -25.07 5.53 12.09
C PRO A 26 -26.42 5.38 11.39
N ALA A 27 -27.41 6.14 11.82
CA ALA A 27 -28.72 6.17 11.17
C ALA A 27 -28.60 7.08 9.94
N TRP A 28 -28.32 6.48 8.79
CA TRP A 28 -28.34 7.20 7.52
C TRP A 28 -29.80 7.46 7.12
N PRO A 29 -30.17 8.70 6.78
CA PRO A 29 -31.52 8.99 6.32
C PRO A 29 -31.77 8.31 4.97
N ALA A 30 -33.01 7.88 4.75
CA ALA A 30 -33.36 6.91 3.69
C ALA A 30 -33.23 7.49 2.27
N ASP A 31 -33.37 8.80 2.15
CA ASP A 31 -33.08 9.60 0.95
C ASP A 31 -31.62 9.45 0.50
N VAL A 32 -30.67 9.60 1.43
CA VAL A 32 -29.23 9.47 1.13
C VAL A 32 -28.88 8.06 0.67
N LEU A 33 -29.48 7.04 1.27
CA LEU A 33 -29.29 5.65 0.85
C LEU A 33 -29.87 5.39 -0.55
N ALA A 34 -31.01 6.00 -0.88
CA ALA A 34 -31.61 5.92 -2.20
C ALA A 34 -30.72 6.61 -3.25
N GLU A 35 -30.22 7.81 -2.96
CA GLU A 35 -29.30 8.54 -3.84
C GLU A 35 -28.02 7.76 -4.12
N LEU A 36 -27.41 7.15 -3.09
CA LEU A 36 -26.22 6.31 -3.25
C LEU A 36 -26.49 5.04 -4.07
N THR A 37 -27.67 4.46 -3.94
CA THR A 37 -28.07 3.28 -4.72
C THR A 37 -28.27 3.63 -6.19
N GLU A 38 -28.88 4.78 -6.47
CA GLU A 38 -29.04 5.27 -7.84
C GLU A 38 -27.69 5.64 -8.46
N LEU A 39 -26.79 6.28 -7.72
CA LEU A 39 -25.43 6.54 -8.19
C LEU A 39 -24.67 5.25 -8.54
N ALA A 40 -24.71 4.24 -7.68
CA ALA A 40 -24.08 2.94 -7.95
C ALA A 40 -24.70 2.24 -9.18
N ARG A 41 -26.03 2.39 -9.38
CA ARG A 41 -26.72 1.86 -10.56
C ARG A 41 -26.28 2.58 -11.83
N LEU A 42 -26.11 3.89 -11.78
CA LEU A 42 -25.62 4.70 -12.90
C LEU A 42 -24.17 4.35 -13.26
N GLU A 43 -23.29 4.18 -12.28
CA GLU A 43 -21.92 3.73 -12.51
C GLU A 43 -21.88 2.32 -13.13
N ALA A 44 -22.69 1.39 -12.63
CA ALA A 44 -22.79 0.04 -13.19
C ALA A 44 -23.37 0.04 -14.62
N ALA A 45 -24.36 0.89 -14.89
CA ALA A 45 -24.93 1.06 -16.22
C ALA A 45 -23.93 1.70 -17.19
N ALA A 46 -23.14 2.67 -16.74
CA ALA A 46 -22.07 3.28 -17.54
C ALA A 46 -20.95 2.28 -17.84
N ALA A 47 -20.55 1.48 -16.86
CA ALA A 47 -19.57 0.40 -17.05
C ALA A 47 -20.09 -0.66 -18.04
N LYS A 48 -21.37 -1.02 -17.94
CA LYS A 48 -22.01 -1.94 -18.88
C LYS A 48 -22.14 -1.34 -20.29
N ALA A 49 -22.52 -0.08 -20.41
CA ALA A 49 -22.61 0.61 -21.71
C ALA A 49 -21.24 0.75 -22.38
N ALA A 50 -20.17 0.98 -21.61
CA ALA A 50 -18.80 0.95 -22.12
C ALA A 50 -18.40 -0.45 -22.63
N ALA A 51 -18.80 -1.51 -21.92
CA ALA A 51 -18.57 -2.89 -22.35
C ALA A 51 -19.39 -3.28 -23.59
N ASP A 52 -20.66 -2.86 -23.65
CA ASP A 52 -21.55 -3.15 -24.78
C ASP A 52 -21.15 -2.33 -26.02
N ALA A 53 -20.66 -1.09 -25.87
CA ALA A 53 -20.10 -0.29 -26.96
C ALA A 53 -18.81 -0.90 -27.53
N ALA A 54 -17.93 -1.41 -26.65
CA ALA A 54 -16.74 -2.15 -27.08
C ALA A 54 -17.10 -3.47 -27.79
N ALA A 55 -18.21 -4.13 -27.42
CA ALA A 55 -18.70 -5.33 -28.10
C ALA A 55 -19.39 -5.02 -29.45
N ALA A 56 -20.02 -3.85 -29.59
CA ALA A 56 -20.69 -3.44 -30.82
C ALA A 56 -19.72 -2.98 -31.92
N GLU A 57 -18.54 -2.49 -31.56
CA GLU A 57 -17.50 -2.09 -32.53
C GLU A 57 -16.79 -3.31 -33.17
N ALA A 58 -17.01 -4.53 -32.66
CA ALA A 58 -16.44 -5.78 -33.19
C ALA A 58 -17.27 -6.44 -34.31
N VAL A 59 -18.44 -5.89 -34.69
CA VAL A 59 -19.33 -6.52 -35.70
C VAL A 59 -19.75 -5.54 -36.78
N ALA A 60 -18.79 -5.00 -37.54
CA ALA A 60 -19.05 -4.52 -38.91
C ALA A 60 -17.75 -4.24 -39.66
N THR A 61 -17.36 -5.13 -40.59
CA THR A 61 -16.93 -4.82 -41.98
C THR A 61 -16.67 -6.14 -42.73
N PRO A 62 -17.34 -6.45 -43.85
CA PRO A 62 -16.92 -7.54 -44.73
C PRO A 62 -15.86 -7.08 -45.74
N ALA A 63 -14.99 -8.02 -46.08
CA ALA A 63 -13.82 -7.91 -46.94
C ALA A 63 -14.13 -7.57 -48.41
N ALA A 64 -13.18 -6.87 -49.06
CA ALA A 64 -12.76 -7.17 -50.42
C ALA A 64 -11.33 -6.67 -50.67
N ASP A 65 -10.55 -7.54 -51.33
CA ASP A 65 -9.12 -7.51 -51.64
C ASP A 65 -8.56 -6.22 -52.29
N THR A 66 -7.29 -5.92 -52.00
CA THR A 66 -6.23 -5.90 -53.04
C THR A 66 -4.84 -5.83 -52.39
N VAL A 67 -3.96 -6.70 -52.87
CA VAL A 67 -2.56 -6.88 -52.48
C VAL A 67 -1.72 -5.69 -52.92
N THR A 68 -0.96 -5.06 -52.01
CA THR A 68 0.33 -4.41 -52.34
C THR A 68 1.26 -4.44 -51.13
N ASP A 69 2.45 -4.96 -51.39
CA ASP A 69 3.62 -5.17 -50.55
C ASP A 69 4.11 -3.90 -49.82
N VAL A 70 4.15 -3.94 -48.48
CA VAL A 70 4.79 -2.96 -47.58
C VAL A 70 5.34 -3.75 -46.36
N PRO A 71 6.58 -3.53 -45.89
CA PRO A 71 7.18 -4.36 -44.84
C PRO A 71 6.46 -4.16 -43.50
N VAL A 72 6.04 -5.28 -42.90
CA VAL A 72 5.32 -5.40 -41.63
C VAL A 72 6.18 -4.90 -40.46
N PRO A 73 5.78 -3.87 -39.70
CA PRO A 73 6.28 -3.69 -38.33
C PRO A 73 5.64 -4.75 -37.42
N ASP A 74 6.42 -5.28 -36.49
CA ASP A 74 6.04 -6.35 -35.56
C ASP A 74 4.62 -6.17 -34.98
N PRO A 75 3.81 -7.24 -34.87
CA PRO A 75 2.48 -7.16 -34.28
C PRO A 75 2.62 -6.82 -32.79
N VAL A 76 2.06 -5.66 -32.41
CA VAL A 76 1.81 -5.31 -31.00
C VAL A 76 0.96 -6.44 -30.39
N PRO A 77 1.45 -7.17 -29.37
CA PRO A 77 0.68 -8.26 -28.80
C PRO A 77 -0.58 -7.70 -28.12
N GLU A 78 -1.74 -8.26 -28.51
CA GLU A 78 -3.04 -8.01 -27.88
C GLU A 78 -2.94 -8.24 -26.35
N PRO A 79 -3.59 -7.42 -25.51
CA PRO A 79 -3.56 -7.59 -24.07
C PRO A 79 -4.31 -8.87 -23.70
N VAL A 80 -3.55 -9.94 -23.44
CA VAL A 80 -4.05 -11.17 -22.84
C VAL A 80 -4.75 -10.78 -21.52
N PRO A 81 -6.01 -11.18 -21.28
CA PRO A 81 -6.68 -10.89 -20.02
C PRO A 81 -5.89 -11.54 -18.87
N GLU A 82 -5.28 -10.73 -18.02
CA GLU A 82 -4.52 -11.22 -16.88
C GLU A 82 -5.41 -12.08 -15.97
N PRO A 83 -4.88 -13.17 -15.38
CA PRO A 83 -5.68 -14.12 -14.63
C PRO A 83 -6.35 -13.45 -13.43
N ALA A 84 -7.60 -13.84 -13.18
CA ALA A 84 -8.43 -13.41 -12.04
C ALA A 84 -7.94 -13.98 -10.68
N GLY A 85 -6.65 -13.80 -10.38
CA GLY A 85 -6.00 -14.14 -9.12
C GLY A 85 -5.70 -12.91 -8.26
N LEU A 86 -5.00 -13.11 -7.14
CA LEU A 86 -4.46 -12.00 -6.36
C LEU A 86 -3.41 -11.25 -7.21
N THR A 87 -3.70 -9.99 -7.53
CA THR A 87 -2.72 -9.13 -8.22
C THR A 87 -1.52 -8.85 -7.32
N GLY A 88 -0.35 -8.54 -7.92
CA GLY A 88 0.83 -8.15 -7.15
C GLY A 88 0.57 -6.94 -6.23
N ARG A 89 -0.28 -5.99 -6.67
CA ARG A 89 -0.71 -4.86 -5.83
C ARG A 89 -1.49 -5.33 -4.61
N SER A 90 -2.51 -6.19 -4.79
CA SER A 90 -3.32 -6.70 -3.69
C SER A 90 -2.49 -7.52 -2.70
N LEU A 91 -1.53 -8.29 -3.21
CA LEU A 91 -0.60 -9.06 -2.38
C LEU A 91 0.31 -8.14 -1.55
N ALA A 92 0.84 -7.08 -2.16
CA ALA A 92 1.64 -6.07 -1.46
C ALA A 92 0.86 -5.35 -0.36
N GLU A 93 -0.44 -5.07 -0.57
CA GLU A 93 -1.32 -4.47 0.44
C GLU A 93 -1.54 -5.41 1.65
N VAL A 94 -1.75 -6.70 1.38
CA VAL A 94 -1.90 -7.73 2.43
C VAL A 94 -0.59 -7.87 3.22
N ALA A 95 0.54 -8.01 2.53
CA ALA A 95 1.87 -8.08 3.13
C ALA A 95 2.15 -6.86 4.01
N THR A 96 1.88 -5.65 3.50
CA THR A 96 2.05 -4.40 4.25
C THR A 96 1.14 -4.34 5.49
N SER A 97 -0.11 -4.78 5.37
CA SER A 97 -1.05 -4.84 6.49
C SER A 97 -0.57 -5.80 7.59
N LEU A 98 0.00 -6.94 7.18
CA LEU A 98 0.56 -7.93 8.09
C LEU A 98 1.82 -7.40 8.80
N TRP A 99 2.71 -6.74 8.06
CA TRP A 99 3.87 -6.06 8.63
C TRP A 99 3.46 -5.00 9.65
N ARG A 100 2.50 -4.12 9.33
CA ARG A 100 1.98 -3.12 10.29
C ARG A 100 1.40 -3.75 11.55
N LEU A 101 0.68 -4.87 11.40
CA LEU A 101 0.16 -5.62 12.52
C LEU A 101 1.29 -6.19 13.38
N SER A 102 2.33 -6.75 12.76
CA SER A 102 3.52 -7.26 13.46
C SER A 102 4.26 -6.17 14.24
N THR A 103 4.48 -5.00 13.63
CA THR A 103 5.11 -3.85 14.29
C THR A 103 4.28 -3.37 15.48
N ARG A 104 2.96 -3.35 15.35
CA ARG A 104 2.06 -2.98 16.47
C ARG A 104 2.11 -4.01 17.60
N ILE A 105 2.12 -5.30 17.28
CA ILE A 105 2.20 -6.39 18.28
C ILE A 105 3.53 -6.35 19.02
N ARG A 106 4.65 -6.08 18.33
CA ARG A 106 5.98 -5.94 18.95
C ARG A 106 6.08 -4.78 19.96
N ARG A 107 5.25 -3.73 19.79
CA ARG A 107 5.17 -2.60 20.72
C ARG A 107 4.24 -2.84 21.91
N MET A 108 3.53 -3.97 21.94
CA MET A 108 2.64 -4.32 23.04
C MET A 108 3.44 -5.04 24.12
N ASP A 109 3.25 -4.67 25.40
CA ASP A 109 3.99 -5.29 26.51
C ASP A 109 3.61 -6.78 26.73
N ASP A 110 2.33 -7.13 26.52
CA ASP A 110 1.81 -8.50 26.68
C ASP A 110 0.82 -8.86 25.57
N PRO A 111 1.30 -9.24 24.37
CA PRO A 111 0.44 -9.64 23.27
C PRO A 111 -0.14 -11.05 23.47
N PRO A 112 -1.43 -11.28 23.15
CA PRO A 112 -2.01 -12.61 23.24
C PRO A 112 -1.23 -13.63 22.39
N ARG A 113 -0.75 -14.72 23.00
CA ARG A 113 0.06 -15.75 22.32
C ARG A 113 -0.58 -16.31 21.04
N ALA A 114 -1.90 -16.50 21.05
CA ALA A 114 -2.63 -16.97 19.88
C ALA A 114 -2.57 -15.98 18.70
N LEU A 115 -2.55 -14.67 18.98
CA LEU A 115 -2.42 -13.64 17.95
C LEU A 115 -1.02 -13.65 17.34
N VAL A 116 0.02 -13.74 18.18
CA VAL A 116 1.42 -13.84 17.73
C VAL A 116 1.60 -15.08 16.85
N ARG A 117 1.14 -16.24 17.31
CA ARG A 117 1.24 -17.49 16.54
C ARG A 117 0.50 -17.44 15.21
N ASN A 118 -0.70 -16.85 15.18
CA ASN A 118 -1.45 -16.73 13.92
C ASN A 118 -0.81 -15.74 12.95
N LEU A 119 -0.17 -14.69 13.48
CA LEU A 119 0.61 -13.75 12.68
C LEU A 119 1.84 -14.43 12.08
N GLU A 120 2.61 -15.16 12.88
CA GLU A 120 3.77 -15.94 12.42
C GLU A 120 3.35 -16.93 11.33
N ALA A 121 2.30 -17.72 11.57
CA ALA A 121 1.79 -18.66 10.58
C ALA A 121 1.33 -17.97 9.27
N ALA A 122 0.78 -16.75 9.35
CA ALA A 122 0.43 -15.99 8.15
C ALA A 122 1.66 -15.44 7.43
N GLN A 123 2.73 -15.08 8.14
CA GLN A 123 3.99 -14.65 7.56
C GLN A 123 4.72 -15.83 6.91
N ASP A 124 4.73 -16.99 7.56
CA ASP A 124 5.28 -18.23 7.01
C ASP A 124 4.54 -18.62 5.73
N ALA A 125 3.20 -18.57 5.72
CA ALA A 125 2.41 -18.87 4.52
C ALA A 125 2.66 -17.90 3.35
N LEU A 126 2.98 -16.62 3.63
CA LEU A 126 3.40 -15.68 2.60
C LEU A 126 4.80 -16.02 2.06
N THR A 127 5.72 -16.39 2.96
CA THR A 127 7.09 -16.79 2.60
C THR A 127 7.09 -18.07 1.76
N ASP A 128 6.29 -19.06 2.14
CA ASP A 128 6.08 -20.30 1.38
C ASP A 128 5.47 -20.04 0.00
N ALA A 129 4.71 -18.95 -0.15
CA ALA A 129 4.17 -18.48 -1.42
C ALA A 129 5.13 -17.58 -2.21
N GLY A 130 6.40 -17.47 -1.78
CA GLY A 130 7.44 -16.68 -2.47
C GLY A 130 7.41 -15.18 -2.16
N VAL A 131 6.61 -14.74 -1.17
CA VAL A 131 6.52 -13.32 -0.79
C VAL A 131 7.49 -13.00 0.34
N GLU A 132 8.42 -12.10 0.07
CA GLU A 132 9.36 -11.59 1.07
C GLU A 132 9.01 -10.15 1.44
N ILE A 133 8.94 -9.88 2.75
CA ILE A 133 8.72 -8.55 3.31
C ILE A 133 10.02 -8.08 3.93
N LYS A 134 10.62 -7.05 3.36
CA LYS A 134 11.88 -6.48 3.85
C LYS A 134 11.65 -5.16 4.58
N ASP A 135 12.02 -5.16 5.86
CA ASP A 135 12.15 -3.96 6.67
C ASP A 135 13.61 -3.50 6.63
N HIS A 136 13.83 -2.22 6.36
CA HIS A 136 15.17 -1.66 6.17
C HIS A 136 15.67 -0.85 7.39
N ILE A 137 14.96 -0.87 8.51
CA ILE A 137 15.38 -0.14 9.73
C ILE A 137 16.79 -0.59 10.15
N GLY A 138 17.67 0.38 10.35
CA GLY A 138 19.06 0.17 10.75
C GLY A 138 20.00 -0.21 9.61
N GLU A 139 19.53 -0.31 8.36
CA GLU A 139 20.43 -0.47 7.22
C GLU A 139 21.09 0.88 6.87
N PRO A 140 22.38 0.91 6.49
CA PRO A 140 23.00 2.14 5.98
C PRO A 140 22.27 2.59 4.72
N PHE A 141 22.02 3.88 4.61
CA PHE A 141 21.38 4.43 3.43
C PHE A 141 22.41 4.61 2.32
N ASP A 142 22.09 4.12 1.12
CA ASP A 142 22.88 4.31 -0.11
C ASP A 142 21.93 4.80 -1.21
N LEU A 143 22.32 5.88 -1.89
CA LEU A 143 21.57 6.50 -2.99
C LEU A 143 21.37 5.55 -4.19
N GLY A 144 22.13 4.44 -4.26
CA GLY A 144 21.98 3.40 -5.28
C GLY A 144 20.88 2.37 -5.02
N LEU A 145 20.27 2.35 -3.84
CA LEU A 145 19.19 1.42 -3.52
C LEU A 145 17.85 1.91 -4.12
N VAL A 146 17.09 0.99 -4.72
CA VAL A 146 15.75 1.28 -5.26
C VAL A 146 14.77 1.40 -4.09
N MET A 147 14.75 2.58 -3.44
CA MET A 147 13.84 2.91 -2.34
C MET A 147 13.36 4.37 -2.42
N SER A 148 12.17 4.63 -1.87
CA SER A 148 11.59 5.97 -1.77
C SER A 148 11.92 6.59 -0.42
N VAL A 149 12.61 7.73 -0.40
CA VAL A 149 12.87 8.47 0.84
C VAL A 149 11.74 9.46 1.09
N ALA A 150 11.04 9.29 2.21
CA ALA A 150 9.99 10.21 2.62
C ALA A 150 10.57 11.47 3.28
N ALA A 151 11.63 11.34 4.08
CA ALA A 151 12.29 12.45 4.75
C ALA A 151 13.73 12.11 5.17
N TYR A 152 14.54 13.15 5.32
CA TYR A 152 15.81 13.12 6.04
C TYR A 152 15.63 13.78 7.40
N GLN A 153 16.09 13.15 8.48
CA GLN A 153 15.93 13.63 9.85
C GLN A 153 17.28 13.68 10.57
N PRO A 154 17.70 14.83 11.13
CA PRO A 154 18.86 14.89 12.01
C PRO A 154 18.67 13.96 13.22
N THR A 155 19.59 13.02 13.42
CA THR A 155 19.52 12.02 14.48
C THR A 155 20.84 11.98 15.24
N PRO A 156 20.85 12.44 16.51
CA PRO A 156 22.05 12.42 17.34
C PRO A 156 22.61 11.00 17.47
N GLY A 157 23.94 10.89 17.43
CA GLY A 157 24.64 9.60 17.63
C GLY A 157 24.79 8.75 16.38
N LEU A 158 24.23 9.14 15.22
CA LEU A 158 24.57 8.53 13.95
C LEU A 158 25.95 8.99 13.46
N ARG A 159 26.72 8.07 12.87
CA ARG A 159 28.03 8.36 12.25
C ARG A 159 27.95 8.58 10.74
N ARG A 160 26.86 8.13 10.13
CA ARG A 160 26.58 8.17 8.69
C ARG A 160 25.07 8.08 8.50
N GLU A 161 24.62 8.36 7.28
CA GLU A 161 23.22 8.22 6.91
C GLU A 161 22.76 6.76 7.06
N GLN A 162 21.62 6.58 7.74
CA GLN A 162 21.08 5.27 8.06
C GLN A 162 19.56 5.35 8.08
N ILE A 163 18.88 4.28 7.70
CA ILE A 163 17.41 4.23 7.75
C ILE A 163 16.98 4.12 9.21
N ILE A 164 16.29 5.14 9.70
CA ILE A 164 15.83 5.18 11.11
C ILE A 164 14.39 4.68 11.26
N GLU A 165 13.59 4.78 10.21
CA GLU A 165 12.20 4.34 10.23
C GLU A 165 11.78 3.86 8.83
N THR A 166 11.08 2.72 8.79
CA THR A 166 10.38 2.24 7.60
C THR A 166 8.92 2.63 7.71
N LEU A 167 8.40 3.43 6.77
CA LEU A 167 6.97 3.78 6.69
C LEU A 167 6.18 2.74 5.90
N ARG A 168 6.84 2.15 4.90
CA ARG A 168 6.31 1.09 4.06
C ARG A 168 7.42 0.08 3.76
N PRO A 169 7.19 -1.22 3.98
CA PRO A 169 8.20 -2.23 3.70
C PRO A 169 8.37 -2.42 2.19
N GLY A 170 9.56 -2.88 1.79
CA GLY A 170 9.76 -3.46 0.47
C GLY A 170 9.08 -4.81 0.42
N VAL A 171 8.34 -5.10 -0.66
CA VAL A 171 7.70 -6.41 -0.86
C VAL A 171 8.18 -6.99 -2.18
N TYR A 172 8.65 -8.23 -2.11
CA TYR A 172 9.20 -8.97 -3.23
C TYR A 172 8.39 -10.26 -3.42
N LEU A 173 8.16 -10.64 -4.67
CA LEU A 173 7.56 -11.91 -5.06
C LEU A 173 8.55 -12.62 -5.98
N ASP A 174 9.05 -13.78 -5.58
CA ASP A 174 10.08 -14.54 -6.32
C ASP A 174 11.25 -13.64 -6.75
N ASP A 175 11.85 -12.94 -5.78
CA ASP A 175 12.94 -11.95 -5.94
C ASP A 175 12.60 -10.69 -6.76
N ARG A 176 11.39 -10.58 -7.29
CA ARG A 176 10.93 -9.38 -8.01
C ARG A 176 10.24 -8.40 -7.06
N SER A 177 10.72 -7.17 -7.01
CA SER A 177 10.04 -6.10 -6.26
C SER A 177 8.64 -5.81 -6.84
N ILE A 178 7.60 -6.09 -6.06
CA ILE A 178 6.21 -5.69 -6.34
C ILE A 178 5.83 -4.41 -5.58
N GLN A 179 6.60 -4.04 -4.56
CA GLN A 179 6.46 -2.78 -3.83
C GLN A 179 7.83 -2.27 -3.36
N VAL A 180 8.12 -1.01 -3.72
CA VAL A 180 9.32 -0.30 -3.28
C VAL A 180 9.17 0.14 -1.82
N ALA A 181 10.25 0.04 -1.04
CA ALA A 181 10.27 0.48 0.36
C ALA A 181 10.18 2.02 0.47
N GLU A 182 9.48 2.50 1.48
CA GLU A 182 9.37 3.93 1.81
C GLU A 182 9.94 4.17 3.20
N VAL A 183 10.96 5.02 3.30
CA VAL A 183 11.82 5.12 4.50
C VAL A 183 12.11 6.56 4.91
N ILE A 184 12.43 6.75 6.19
CA ILE A 184 13.02 7.97 6.74
C ILE A 184 14.49 7.70 7.02
N VAL A 185 15.35 8.58 6.51
CA VAL A 185 16.80 8.48 6.66
C VAL A 185 17.26 9.41 7.78
N GLY A 186 17.93 8.85 8.78
CA GLY A 186 18.63 9.61 9.79
C GLY A 186 19.92 10.17 9.22
N THR A 187 20.12 11.47 9.36
CA THR A 187 21.39 12.16 9.04
C THR A 187 22.14 12.43 10.33
N PRO A 188 23.48 12.31 10.35
CA PRO A 188 24.25 12.70 11.53
C PRO A 188 24.06 14.20 11.80
N GLU A 189 23.94 14.58 13.07
CA GLU A 189 23.99 16.00 13.41
C GLU A 189 25.36 16.57 13.01
N PRO A 190 25.41 17.72 12.31
CA PRO A 190 26.67 18.40 12.10
C PRO A 190 27.23 18.71 13.49
N ALA A 191 28.46 18.29 13.75
CA ALA A 191 29.16 18.72 14.95
C ALA A 191 29.07 20.25 14.98
N GLU A 192 28.51 20.82 16.04
CA GLU A 192 28.54 22.27 16.25
C GLU A 192 29.99 22.71 16.07
N GLU A 193 30.29 23.37 14.95
CA GLU A 193 31.57 24.03 14.79
C GLU A 193 31.66 25.01 15.96
N PRO A 194 32.70 24.93 16.81
CA PRO A 194 32.84 25.86 17.91
C PRO A 194 32.91 27.25 17.28
N THR A 195 31.85 28.04 17.51
CA THR A 195 31.78 29.42 17.11
C THR A 195 32.97 30.12 17.75
N THR A 196 34.04 30.26 16.97
CA THR A 196 35.21 31.06 17.31
C THR A 196 34.77 32.52 17.18
N GLY A 197 33.99 32.95 18.15
CA GLY A 197 33.44 34.30 18.30
C GLY A 197 33.65 34.76 19.74
N ALA A 198 34.86 34.56 20.25
CA ALA A 198 35.28 35.07 21.55
C ALA A 198 36.76 35.46 21.48
N MET A 199 37.13 36.39 20.61
CA MET A 199 38.34 37.19 20.74
C MET A 199 38.15 38.53 20.01
N GLU A 200 38.59 39.60 20.66
CA GLU A 200 38.46 41.03 20.31
C GLU A 200 37.05 41.61 20.53
N GLU A 201 36.79 42.43 21.55
CA GLU A 201 37.39 43.75 21.69
C GLU A 201 37.31 44.23 23.16
N THR A 202 38.32 43.94 23.97
CA THR A 202 38.65 44.74 25.17
C THR A 202 39.89 45.55 24.85
N ARG A 203 39.72 46.69 24.17
CA ARG A 203 40.77 47.71 24.12
C ARG A 203 40.23 49.14 23.97
N GLY A 204 40.29 49.86 25.10
CA GLY A 204 40.40 51.31 25.15
C GLY A 204 39.11 52.03 25.52
N ARG A 205 39.10 53.06 26.37
CA ARG A 205 40.12 53.70 27.20
C ARG A 205 39.37 54.60 28.17
#